data_AF-X1D1C2-F1
#
_entry.id   AF-X1D1C2-F1
#
_cell.length_a   1.000
_cell.length_b   1.000
_cell.length_c   1.000
_cell.angle_alpha   90.00
_cell.angle_beta   90.00
_cell.angle_gamma   90.00
#
_symmetry.space_group_name_H-M   'P 1'
#
loop_
_entity.id
_entity.type
_entity.pdbx_description
1 polymer ?
#
loop_
_entity_poly.entity_id
_entity_poly.type
_entity_poly.pdbx_seq_one_letter_code
_entity_poly.pdbx_strand_id
1 'polypeptide(L)'
;YSQILAFTAQERHDEAEPLLEQMIEEDGHHAAYQVTEILAFRGDIDAAFEWFQRARDQKDGGMSEILGNYFLQNLHGDPRWDEMLILMSLPLDLNR
;
A
#
# COMPACT_ATOMS: atom_id res chain seq x y z
N TYR A 1 8.71 3.91 -8.41
CA TYR A 1 8.46 3.51 -7.02
C TYR A 1 9.49 2.50 -6.45
N SER A 2 10.09 1.58 -7.22
CA SER A 2 11.06 0.59 -6.69
C SER A 2 12.28 1.18 -5.97
N GLN A 3 12.76 2.36 -6.39
CA GLN A 3 13.80 3.10 -5.68
C GLN A 3 13.36 3.55 -4.29
N ILE A 4 12.09 3.95 -4.14
CA ILE A 4 11.50 4.37 -2.85
C ILE A 4 11.47 3.18 -1.90
N LEU A 5 11.05 2.01 -2.38
CA LEU A 5 11.09 0.77 -1.60
C LEU A 5 12.51 0.39 -1.20
N ALA A 6 13.49 0.55 -2.10
CA ALA A 6 14.89 0.26 -1.80
C ALA A 6 15.46 1.19 -0.71
N PHE A 7 15.11 2.48 -0.72
CA PHE A 7 15.51 3.41 0.34
C PHE A 7 14.76 3.14 1.65
N THR A 8 13.46 2.84 1.58
CA THR A 8 12.64 2.47 2.75
C THR A 8 13.19 1.21 3.43
N ALA A 9 13.58 0.19 2.66
CA ALA A 9 14.21 -1.03 3.18
C ALA A 9 15.57 -0.78 3.86
N GLN A 10 16.25 0.32 3.49
CA GLN A 10 17.52 0.75 4.07
C GLN A 10 17.34 1.76 5.20
N GLU A 11 16.10 2.06 5.62
CA GLU A 11 15.77 3.11 6.61
C GLU A 11 16.26 4.52 6.20
N ARG A 12 16.50 4.74 4.90
CA ARG A 12 16.94 6.02 4.31
C ARG A 12 15.73 6.90 4.00
N HIS A 13 15.01 7.27 5.06
CA HIS A 13 13.75 8.02 4.94
C HIS A 13 13.95 9.39 4.29
N ASP A 14 15.06 10.05 4.55
CA ASP A 14 15.45 11.33 3.95
C ASP A 14 15.56 11.29 2.42
N GLU A 15 15.91 10.13 1.86
CA GLU A 15 15.97 9.93 0.40
C GLU A 15 14.67 9.35 -0.16
N ALA A 16 13.91 8.59 0.63
CA ALA A 16 12.64 8.00 0.22
C ALA A 16 11.51 9.03 0.18
N GLU A 17 11.43 9.92 1.17
CA GLU A 17 10.33 10.86 1.36
C GLU A 17 10.12 11.83 0.20
N PRO A 18 11.14 12.56 -0.33
CA PRO A 18 10.92 13.47 -1.45
C PRO A 18 10.46 12.73 -2.72
N LEU A 19 10.90 11.49 -2.92
CA LEU A 19 10.47 10.67 -4.05
C LEU A 19 9.02 10.18 -3.88
N LEU A 20 8.60 9.90 -2.64
CA LEU A 20 7.22 9.55 -2.32
C LEU A 20 6.30 10.77 -2.49
N GLU A 21 6.70 11.93 -2.01
CA GLU A 21 5.96 13.18 -2.21
C GLU A 21 5.76 13.48 -3.69
N GLN A 22 6.83 13.41 -4.49
CA GLN A 22 6.76 13.58 -5.93
C GLN A 22 5.80 12.56 -6.58
N MET A 23 5.85 11.29 -6.17
CA MET A 23 4.96 10.25 -6.67
C MET A 23 3.48 10.50 -6.30
N ILE A 24 3.23 11.03 -5.12
CA ILE A 24 1.88 11.42 -4.67
C ILE A 24 1.35 12.60 -5.51
N GLU A 25 2.20 13.58 -5.81
CA GLU A 25 1.85 14.75 -6.61
C GLU A 25 1.63 14.43 -8.10
N GLU A 26 2.52 13.64 -8.70
CA GLU A 26 2.51 13.36 -10.14
C GLU A 26 1.57 12.20 -10.50
N ASP A 27 1.55 11.14 -9.69
CA ASP A 27 0.96 9.85 -10.04
C ASP A 27 -0.12 9.37 -9.05
N GLY A 28 -0.52 10.17 -8.05
CA GLY A 28 -1.54 9.81 -7.05
C GLY A 28 -2.94 9.48 -7.60
N HIS A 29 -3.15 9.62 -8.92
CA HIS A 29 -4.36 9.19 -9.62
C HIS A 29 -4.28 7.78 -10.24
N HIS A 30 -3.07 7.25 -10.47
CA HIS A 30 -2.86 5.96 -11.14
C HIS A 30 -1.94 5.01 -10.38
N ALA A 31 -1.27 5.49 -9.33
CA ALA A 31 -0.32 4.72 -8.55
C ALA A 31 -0.68 4.68 -7.05
N ALA A 32 -1.97 4.79 -6.73
CA ALA A 32 -2.44 4.78 -5.34
C ALA A 32 -2.14 3.44 -4.66
N TYR A 33 -2.15 2.34 -5.42
CA TYR A 33 -1.75 1.04 -4.89
C TYR A 33 -0.28 1.00 -4.51
N GLN A 34 0.62 1.55 -5.34
CA GLN A 34 2.05 1.56 -5.02
C GLN A 34 2.39 2.51 -3.86
N VAL A 35 1.63 3.60 -3.70
CA VAL A 35 1.73 4.44 -2.49
C VAL A 35 1.30 3.66 -1.25
N THR A 36 0.25 2.85 -1.35
CA THR A 36 -0.18 1.92 -0.28
C THR A 36 0.95 0.97 0.10
N GLU A 37 1.62 0.35 -0.89
CA GLU A 37 2.74 -0.57 -0.64
C GLU A 37 3.89 0.10 0.12
N ILE A 38 4.26 1.33 -0.27
CA ILE A 38 5.36 2.06 0.36
C ILE A 38 5.01 2.43 1.81
N LEU A 39 3.81 2.98 2.04
CA LEU A 39 3.35 3.40 3.37
C LEU A 39 3.20 2.20 4.30
N ALA A 40 2.61 1.10 3.79
CA ALA A 40 2.52 -0.15 4.52
C ALA A 40 3.93 -0.65 4.86
N PHE A 41 4.83 -0.77 3.89
CA PHE A 41 6.19 -1.27 4.15
C PHE A 41 6.99 -0.39 5.13
N ARG A 42 6.75 0.93 5.17
CA ARG A 42 7.33 1.87 6.15
C ARG A 42 6.74 1.72 7.56
N GLY A 43 5.57 1.09 7.69
CA GLY A 43 4.87 0.92 8.97
C GLY A 43 3.78 1.95 9.24
N ASP A 44 3.46 2.82 8.29
CA ASP A 44 2.40 3.82 8.44
C ASP A 44 1.04 3.23 8.10
N ILE A 45 0.54 2.39 9.01
CA ILE A 45 -0.68 1.61 8.83
C ILE A 45 -1.88 2.50 8.47
N ASP A 46 -2.07 3.61 9.18
CA ASP A 46 -3.23 4.49 8.96
C ASP A 46 -3.19 5.15 7.58
N ALA A 47 -2.04 5.73 7.21
CA ALA A 47 -1.86 6.34 5.90
C ALA A 47 -1.96 5.29 4.78
N ALA A 48 -1.44 4.08 4.99
CA ALA A 48 -1.58 2.99 4.04
C ALA A 48 -3.06 2.66 3.76
N PHE A 49 -3.91 2.57 4.79
CA PHE A 49 -5.34 2.31 4.59
C PHE A 49 -6.07 3.44 3.87
N GLU A 50 -5.72 4.71 4.11
CA GLU A 50 -6.29 5.84 3.35
C GLU A 50 -5.99 5.71 1.85
N TRP A 51 -4.74 5.41 1.51
CA TRP A 51 -4.34 5.19 0.12
C TRP A 51 -4.90 3.90 -0.47
N PHE A 52 -5.10 2.87 0.35
CA PHE A 52 -5.68 1.61 -0.11
C PHE A 52 -7.14 1.77 -0.52
N GLN A 53 -7.92 2.54 0.27
CA GLN A 53 -9.29 2.92 -0.09
C GLN A 53 -9.30 3.73 -1.39
N ARG A 54 -8.37 4.68 -1.54
CA ARG A 54 -8.24 5.46 -2.77
C ARG A 54 -7.93 4.58 -3.99
N ALA A 55 -7.00 3.63 -3.87
CA ALA A 55 -6.65 2.70 -4.94
C ALA A 55 -7.87 1.85 -5.37
N ARG A 56 -8.67 1.39 -4.41
CA ARG A 56 -9.94 0.71 -4.67
C ARG A 56 -10.93 1.59 -5.43
N ASP A 57 -11.16 2.82 -4.97
CA ASP A 57 -12.13 3.74 -5.58
C ASP A 57 -11.72 4.13 -7.02
N GLN A 58 -10.41 4.24 -7.26
CA GLN A 58 -9.83 4.50 -8.56
C GLN A 58 -9.84 3.27 -9.49
N LYS A 59 -10.15 2.08 -8.96
CA LYS A 59 -9.98 0.79 -9.67
C LYS A 59 -8.55 0.63 -10.18
N ASP A 60 -7.58 1.00 -9.35
CA ASP A 60 -6.16 0.91 -9.64
C ASP A 60 -5.81 -0.54 -10.07
N GLY A 61 -5.05 -0.66 -11.16
CA GLY A 61 -4.69 -1.96 -11.73
C GLY A 61 -3.82 -2.81 -10.78
N GLY A 62 -3.07 -2.18 -9.88
CA GLY A 62 -2.26 -2.88 -8.87
C GLY A 62 -3.09 -3.68 -7.86
N MET A 63 -4.39 -3.37 -7.72
CA MET A 63 -5.31 -4.07 -6.82
C MET A 63 -5.48 -5.57 -7.15
N SER A 64 -5.03 -6.05 -8.31
CA SER A 64 -5.02 -7.50 -8.61
C SER A 64 -3.99 -8.27 -7.79
N GLU A 65 -2.95 -7.60 -7.28
CA GLU A 65 -1.79 -8.23 -6.62
C GLU A 65 -1.91 -8.28 -5.09
N ILE A 66 -3.09 -8.01 -4.54
CA ILE A 66 -3.30 -7.87 -3.08
C ILE A 66 -2.96 -9.16 -2.34
N LEU A 67 -3.47 -10.29 -2.82
CA LEU A 67 -3.28 -11.60 -2.18
C LEU A 67 -1.87 -12.11 -2.46
N GLY A 68 -0.96 -11.88 -1.51
CA GLY A 68 0.44 -12.32 -1.59
C GLY A 68 1.45 -11.18 -1.68
N ASN A 69 1.00 -9.93 -1.57
CA ASN A 69 1.92 -8.80 -1.52
C ASN A 69 2.67 -8.73 -0.19
N TYR A 70 3.98 -8.96 -0.23
CA TYR A 70 4.85 -8.88 0.94
C TYR A 70 4.79 -7.51 1.63
N PHE A 71 4.64 -6.42 0.87
CA PHE A 71 4.63 -5.07 1.42
C PHE A 71 3.39 -4.76 2.26
N LEU A 72 2.32 -5.55 2.13
CA LEU A 72 1.07 -5.36 2.87
C LEU A 72 0.98 -6.26 4.11
N GLN A 73 1.99 -7.10 4.38
CA GLN A 73 1.92 -8.10 5.46
C GLN A 73 1.61 -7.50 6.84
N ASN A 74 2.12 -6.30 7.12
CA ASN A 74 1.87 -5.64 8.39
C ASN A 74 0.43 -5.09 8.52
N LEU A 75 -0.31 -4.98 7.42
CA LEU A 75 -1.74 -4.62 7.44
C LEU A 75 -2.62 -5.82 7.82
N HIS A 76 -2.19 -7.07 7.62
CA HIS A 76 -3.03 -8.26 7.80
C HIS A 76 -3.55 -8.44 9.24
N GLY A 77 -2.85 -7.88 10.22
CA GLY A 77 -3.25 -7.89 11.63
C GLY A 77 -4.29 -6.83 12.00
N ASP A 78 -4.55 -5.86 11.12
CA ASP A 78 -5.53 -4.80 11.36
C ASP A 78 -6.93 -5.24 10.89
N PRO A 79 -8.01 -5.02 11.67
CA PRO A 79 -9.36 -5.37 11.27
C PRO A 79 -9.81 -4.77 9.94
N ARG A 80 -9.28 -3.59 9.56
CA ARG A 80 -9.58 -2.92 8.28
C ARG A 80 -9.12 -3.74 7.07
N TRP A 81 -8.14 -4.63 7.24
CA TRP A 81 -7.73 -5.56 6.18
C TRP A 81 -8.87 -6.50 5.78
N ASP A 82 -9.55 -7.08 6.76
CA ASP A 82 -10.67 -8.00 6.51
C ASP A 82 -11.85 -7.30 5.87
N GLU A 83 -12.15 -6.10 6.36
CA GLU A 83 -13.17 -5.24 5.76
C GLU A 83 -12.84 -4.96 4.29
N MET A 84 -11.58 -4.66 3.98
CA MET A 84 -11.13 -4.43 2.61
C MET A 84 -11.31 -5.68 1.73
N LEU A 85 -10.89 -6.86 2.19
CA LEU A 85 -11.05 -8.11 1.45
C LEU A 85 -12.54 -8.44 1.19
N ILE A 86 -13.39 -8.29 2.21
CA ILE A 86 -14.84 -8.49 2.09
C ILE A 86 -15.42 -7.54 1.06
N LEU A 87 -15.06 -6.26 1.12
CA LEU A 87 -15.53 -5.25 0.17
C LEU A 87 -15.10 -5.61 -1.27
N MET A 88 -13.96 -6.27 -1.46
CA MET A 88 -13.46 -6.72 -2.77
C MET A 88 -14.01 -8.09 -3.20
N SER A 89 -14.87 -8.72 -2.40
CA SER A 89 -15.33 -10.11 -2.61
C SER A 89 -14.17 -11.12 -2.69
N LEU A 90 -13.07 -10.85 -1.97
CA LEU A 90 -11.91 -11.75 -1.89
C LEU A 90 -12.06 -12.70 -0.69
N PRO A 91 -11.46 -13.90 -0.74
CA PRO A 91 -11.44 -14.80 0.41
C PRO A 91 -10.67 -14.15 1.55
N LEU A 92 -11.18 -14.32 2.77
CA LEU A 92 -10.44 -13.94 3.97
C LEU A 92 -9.18 -14.80 4.08
N ASP A 93 -8.05 -14.16 4.40
CA ASP A 93 -6.85 -14.89 4.74
C ASP A 93 -7.04 -15.50 6.13
N LEU A 94 -7.35 -16.80 6.16
CA LEU A 94 -7.59 -17.57 7.39
C LEU A 94 -6.31 -18.20 7.95
N ASN A 95 -5.15 -18.01 7.30
CA ASN A 95 -3.87 -18.64 7.67
C ASN A 95 -2.84 -17.63 8.23
N ARG A 96 -3.30 -16.53 8.84
CA ARG A 96 -2.45 -15.48 9.43
C ARG A 96 -1.60 -15.97 10.58
#